data_AF-A0A257MSU3-F1
#
_entry.id   AF-A0A257MSU3-F1
#
_cell.length_a   1.000
_cell.length_b   1.000
_cell.length_c   1.000
_cell.angle_alpha   90.00
_cell.angle_beta   90.00
_cell.angle_gamma   90.00
#
_symmetry.space_group_name_H-M   'P 1'
#
loop_
_entity.id
_entity.type
_entity.pdbx_description
1 polymer ?
#
loop_
_entity_poly.entity_id
_entity_poly.type
_entity_poly.pdbx_seq_one_letter_code
_entity_poly.pdbx_strand_id
1 'polypeptide(L)'
;GKIYCYQGKQTKGQWYLNILAHPQVEVLLPQGRFTGRAEEVGEGPERLEAMRLLLQGSGLSRSMYGFDPATASDDLLAEKTRGIPVIGIRVD
;
A
#
# COMPACT_ATOMS: atom_id res chain seq x y z
N GLY A 1 7.88 -8.84 -10.73
CA GLY A 1 8.21 -7.85 -9.66
C GLY A 1 7.09 -7.75 -8.64
N LYS A 2 7.26 -7.02 -7.52
CA LYS A 2 6.16 -6.74 -6.58
C LYS A 2 6.04 -5.24 -6.31
N ILE A 3 4.83 -4.72 -6.47
CA ILE A 3 4.50 -3.30 -6.29
C ILE A 3 3.48 -3.22 -5.15
N TYR A 4 3.61 -2.23 -4.28
CA TYR A 4 2.62 -1.98 -3.24
C TYR A 4 1.89 -0.68 -3.50
N CYS A 5 0.62 -0.62 -3.10
CA CYS A 5 -0.15 0.61 -2.93
C CYS A 5 -1.03 0.47 -1.69
N TYR A 6 -1.57 1.59 -1.18
CA TYR A 6 -2.51 1.56 -0.07
C TYR A 6 -3.76 2.36 -0.39
N GLN A 7 -4.89 1.95 0.16
CA GLN A 7 -6.13 2.70 0.08
C GLN A 7 -6.21 3.71 1.23
N GLY A 8 -6.22 5.00 0.91
CA GLY A 8 -6.25 6.09 1.90
C GLY A 8 -7.50 6.11 2.80
N LYS A 9 -7.38 6.78 3.96
CA LYS A 9 -8.29 6.69 5.12
C LYS A 9 -9.75 7.10 4.91
N GLN A 10 -10.10 7.91 3.91
CA GLN A 10 -11.39 8.61 3.93
C GLN A 10 -12.55 7.91 3.21
N THR A 11 -12.29 6.97 2.31
CA THR A 11 -13.33 6.16 1.65
C THR A 11 -12.73 4.82 1.22
N LYS A 12 -13.54 3.75 1.12
CA LYS A 12 -13.14 2.62 0.26
C LYS A 12 -13.20 3.13 -1.17
N GLY A 13 -12.05 3.56 -1.70
CA GLY A 13 -11.95 4.07 -3.06
C GLY A 13 -12.52 3.07 -4.06
N GLN A 14 -13.20 3.56 -5.10
CA GLN A 14 -13.83 2.69 -6.11
C GLN A 14 -12.81 1.71 -6.73
N TRP A 15 -11.56 2.15 -6.93
CA TRP A 15 -10.49 1.28 -7.44
C TRP A 15 -10.19 0.10 -6.50
N TYR A 16 -10.24 0.31 -5.18
CA TYR A 16 -10.03 -0.76 -4.21
C TYR A 16 -11.15 -1.80 -4.31
N LEU A 17 -12.41 -1.37 -4.45
CA LEU A 17 -13.52 -2.30 -4.67
C LEU A 17 -13.38 -3.04 -6.02
N ASN A 18 -12.91 -2.36 -7.05
CA ASN A 18 -12.69 -2.96 -8.37
C ASN A 18 -11.64 -4.07 -8.31
N ILE A 19 -10.51 -3.88 -7.62
CA ILE A 19 -9.48 -4.94 -7.52
C ILE A 19 -9.95 -6.14 -6.69
N LEU A 20 -10.83 -5.94 -5.71
CA LEU A 20 -11.41 -7.04 -4.92
C LEU A 20 -12.33 -7.91 -5.79
N ALA A 21 -13.05 -7.29 -6.73
CA ALA A 21 -13.91 -7.99 -7.68
C ALA A 21 -13.12 -8.60 -8.86
N HIS A 22 -12.15 -7.85 -9.37
CA HIS A 22 -11.37 -8.15 -10.57
C HIS A 22 -9.88 -7.87 -10.31
N PRO A 23 -9.11 -8.86 -9.81
CA PRO A 23 -7.74 -8.65 -9.37
C PRO A 23 -6.72 -8.51 -10.52
N GLN A 24 -7.11 -8.74 -11.77
CA GLN A 24 -6.25 -8.52 -12.92
C GLN A 24 -6.10 -7.03 -13.19
N VAL A 25 -4.87 -6.53 -13.18
CA VAL A 25 -4.56 -5.10 -13.34
C VAL A 25 -3.43 -4.87 -14.33
N GLU A 26 -3.40 -3.66 -14.87
CA GLU A 26 -2.24 -3.13 -15.58
C GLU A 26 -1.60 -2.04 -14.73
N VAL A 27 -0.28 -2.07 -14.61
CA VAL A 27 0.51 -1.06 -13.92
C VAL A 27 1.35 -0.30 -14.94
N LEU A 28 1.16 1.01 -14.98
CA LEU A 28 1.95 1.92 -15.79
C LEU A 28 3.04 2.54 -14.91
N LEU A 29 4.29 2.20 -15.20
CA LEU A 29 5.48 2.81 -14.59
C LEU A 29 6.32 3.50 -15.66
N PRO A 30 7.26 4.38 -15.30
CA PRO A 30 8.15 5.02 -16.27
C PRO A 30 8.91 4.03 -17.16
N GLN A 31 9.17 2.82 -16.66
CA GLN A 31 9.87 1.77 -17.39
C GLN A 31 9.00 1.02 -18.40
N GLY A 32 7.67 1.12 -18.29
CA GLY A 32 6.75 0.43 -19.20
C GLY A 32 5.41 0.08 -18.57
N ARG A 33 4.65 -0.72 -19.33
CA ARG A 33 3.35 -1.27 -18.95
C ARG A 33 3.52 -2.73 -18.56
N PHE A 34 3.01 -3.07 -17.38
CA PHE A 34 3.09 -4.41 -16.80
C PHE A 34 1.69 -4.93 -16.52
N THR A 35 1.43 -6.20 -16.83
CA THR A 35 0.24 -6.92 -16.37
C THR A 35 0.53 -7.57 -15.02
N GLY A 36 -0.47 -7.70 -14.18
CA GLY A 36 -0.29 -8.33 -12.89
C GLY A 36 -1.59 -8.67 -12.18
N ARG A 37 -1.43 -9.24 -10.98
CA ARG A 37 -2.51 -9.61 -10.08
C ARG A 37 -2.38 -8.83 -8.77
N ALA A 38 -3.41 -8.05 -8.45
CA ALA A 38 -3.53 -7.27 -7.23
C ALA A 38 -4.30 -8.04 -6.15
N GLU A 39 -3.76 -8.08 -4.94
CA GLU A 39 -4.39 -8.73 -3.78
C GLU A 39 -4.18 -7.88 -2.53
N GLU A 40 -5.17 -7.87 -1.64
CA GLU A 40 -5.00 -7.27 -0.32
C GLU A 40 -3.99 -8.09 0.49
N VAL A 41 -2.99 -7.41 1.04
CA VAL A 41 -1.98 -8.01 1.91
C VAL A 41 -2.61 -8.20 3.28
N GLY A 42 -2.63 -9.45 3.75
CA GLY A 42 -3.12 -9.79 5.09
C GLY A 42 -2.32 -9.12 6.20
N GLU A 43 -2.92 -9.01 7.39
CA GLU A 43 -2.22 -8.51 8.56
C GLU A 43 -0.96 -9.33 8.88
N GLY A 44 0.14 -8.65 9.21
CA GLY A 44 1.41 -9.30 9.50
C GLY A 44 2.63 -8.47 9.10
N PRO A 45 3.84 -9.06 9.20
CA PRO A 45 5.09 -8.36 8.95
C PRO A 45 5.19 -7.76 7.55
N GLU A 46 4.72 -8.49 6.52
CA GLU A 46 4.76 -8.01 5.13
C GLU A 46 3.93 -6.73 4.93
N ARG A 47 2.72 -6.69 5.49
CA ARG A 47 1.85 -5.50 5.43
C ARG A 47 2.53 -4.30 6.08
N LEU A 48 3.18 -4.52 7.23
CA LEU A 48 3.84 -3.46 7.97
C LEU A 48 5.07 -2.92 7.21
N GLU A 49 5.88 -3.81 6.64
CA GLU A 49 7.03 -3.45 5.80
C GLU A 49 6.59 -2.67 4.56
N ALA A 50 5.58 -3.17 3.84
CA ALA A 50 5.01 -2.49 2.68
C ALA A 50 4.48 -1.10 3.03
N MET A 51 3.76 -0.96 4.15
CA MET A 51 3.28 0.33 4.64
C MET A 51 4.43 1.29 4.95
N ARG A 52 5.52 0.80 5.58
CA ARG A 52 6.71 1.61 5.86
C ARG A 52 7.32 2.15 4.57
N LEU A 53 7.51 1.30 3.56
CA LEU A 53 8.03 1.69 2.24
C LEU A 53 7.13 2.73 1.55
N LEU A 54 5.81 2.52 1.57
CA LEU A 54 4.85 3.44 0.97
C LEU A 54 4.86 4.83 1.61
N LEU A 55 4.96 4.88 2.94
CA LEU A 55 5.00 6.14 3.67
C LEU A 55 6.34 6.88 3.49
N GLN A 56 7.45 6.15 3.37
CA GLN A 56 8.76 6.73 3.06
C GLN A 56 8.82 7.24 1.62
N GLY A 57 8.34 6.44 0.65
CA GLY A 57 8.41 6.75 -0.77
C GLY A 57 7.42 7.83 -1.24
N SER A 58 6.32 8.07 -0.51
CA SER A 58 5.34 9.09 -0.88
C SER A 58 5.62 10.48 -0.35
N GLY A 59 6.47 10.63 0.69
CA GLY A 59 6.69 11.90 1.39
C GLY A 59 5.46 12.41 2.17
N LEU A 60 4.37 11.64 2.25
CA LEU A 60 3.10 12.04 2.86
C LEU A 60 3.03 11.77 4.38
N SER A 61 4.05 11.13 4.94
CA SER A 61 3.99 10.55 6.28
C SER A 61 3.86 11.59 7.40
N ARG A 62 4.72 12.62 7.39
CA ARG A 62 4.75 13.64 8.46
C ARG A 62 3.55 14.59 8.40
N SER A 63 3.08 14.93 7.19
CA SER A 63 1.96 15.83 6.97
C SER A 63 0.59 15.16 7.19
N MET A 64 0.41 13.89 6.79
CA MET A 64 -0.87 13.20 6.92
C MET A 64 -1.02 12.33 8.15
N TYR A 65 0.08 11.77 8.68
CA TYR A 65 0.01 10.80 9.79
C TYR A 65 0.70 11.28 11.07
N GLY A 66 1.46 12.39 11.00
CA GLY A 66 2.06 13.03 12.18
C GLY A 66 3.24 12.27 12.79
N PHE A 67 3.88 11.37 12.05
CA PHE A 67 5.07 10.64 12.49
C PHE A 67 6.06 10.41 11.33
N ASP A 68 7.30 10.05 11.67
CA ASP A 68 8.34 9.69 10.71
C ASP A 68 8.46 8.15 10.59
N PRO A 69 8.12 7.54 9.44
CA PRO A 69 8.18 6.10 9.21
C PRO A 69 9.61 5.59 9.01
N ALA A 70 10.63 6.44 8.93
CA ALA A 70 12.03 6.01 8.95
C ALA A 70 12.48 5.66 10.38
N THR A 71 11.93 6.34 11.39
CA THR A 71 12.39 6.26 12.78
C THR A 71 11.36 5.71 13.76
N ALA A 72 10.08 5.63 13.38
CA ALA A 72 9.02 5.07 14.23
C ALA A 72 9.19 3.57 14.49
N SER A 73 8.80 3.15 15.69
CA SER A 73 8.66 1.72 16.04
C SER A 73 7.58 1.05 15.21
N ASP A 74 7.69 -0.27 15.10
CA ASP A 74 6.69 -1.10 14.42
C ASP A 74 5.31 -1.02 15.09
N ASP A 75 5.26 -0.95 16.41
CA ASP A 75 4.02 -0.77 17.17
C ASP A 75 3.31 0.55 16.81
N LEU A 76 4.06 1.65 16.77
CA LEU A 76 3.51 2.97 16.42
C LEU A 76 3.03 2.99 14.96
N LEU A 77 3.81 2.41 14.05
CA LEU A 77 3.45 2.31 12.64
C LEU A 77 2.16 1.48 12.48
N ALA A 78 2.07 0.33 13.15
CA ALA A 78 0.90 -0.54 13.13
C ALA A 78 -0.34 0.15 13.71
N GLU A 79 -0.19 0.89 14.82
CA GLU A 79 -1.28 1.66 15.41
C GLU A 79 -1.79 2.77 14.48
N LYS A 80 -0.89 3.61 13.95
CA LYS A 80 -1.26 4.78 13.12
C LYS A 80 -1.86 4.40 11.77
N THR A 81 -1.54 3.20 11.29
CA THR A 81 -1.95 2.68 9.97
C THR A 81 -2.95 1.52 10.07
N ARG A 82 -3.47 1.23 11.26
CA ARG A 82 -4.47 0.17 11.48
C ARG A 82 -5.69 0.39 10.59
N GLY A 83 -6.14 -0.68 9.94
CA GLY A 83 -7.34 -0.67 9.09
C GLY A 83 -7.15 0.03 7.73
N ILE A 84 -5.94 0.47 7.40
CA ILE A 84 -5.60 0.94 6.04
C ILE A 84 -5.30 -0.31 5.18
N PRO A 85 -6.08 -0.59 4.13
CA PRO A 85 -5.79 -1.69 3.22
C PRO A 85 -4.48 -1.45 2.48
N VAL A 86 -3.62 -2.48 2.46
CA VAL A 86 -2.40 -2.53 1.64
C VAL A 86 -2.63 -3.53 0.55
N ILE A 87 -2.28 -3.17 -0.67
CA ILE A 87 -2.48 -3.97 -1.87
C ILE A 87 -1.10 -4.31 -2.40
N GLY A 88 -0.85 -5.60 -2.61
CA GLY A 88 0.33 -6.11 -3.30
C GLY A 88 -0.04 -6.50 -4.72
N ILE A 89 0.74 -6.01 -5.69
CA ILE A 89 0.59 -6.34 -7.11
C ILE A 89 1.79 -7.16 -7.54
N ARG A 90 1.55 -8.43 -7.88
CA ARG A 90 2.56 -9.27 -8.53
C ARG A 90 2.49 -9.01 -10.02
N VAL A 91 3.56 -8.46 -10.59
CA VAL A 91 3.68 -8.20 -12.03
C VAL A 91 4.56 -9.24 -12.70
N ASP A 92 4.19 -9.60 -13.93
CA ASP A 92 4.94 -10.48 -14.82
C ASP A 92 6.24 -9.85 -15.34
#